data_AF-A0A1W9V6N2-F1
#
_entry.id   AF-A0A1W9V6N2-F1
#
_cell.length_a   1.000
_cell.length_b   1.000
_cell.length_c   1.000
_cell.angle_alpha   90.00
_cell.angle_beta   90.00
_cell.angle_gamma   90.00
#
_symmetry.space_group_name_H-M   'P 1'
#
loop_
_entity.id
_entity.type
_entity.pdbx_description
1 polymer ?
#
loop_
_entity_poly.entity_id
_entity_poly.type
_entity_poly.pdbx_seq_one_letter_code
_entity_poly.pdbx_strand_id
1 'polypeptide(L)'
;MFVYQGEEDRNGSVVFYFQDSFYLFWADDRVWQLRMDDRFADPEQVSLKGQSRQLILAEWGEPLLQNDSMILYDLPDADFPIRCALYFSEADTLIDLYLFRSDY
;
A
#
# COMPACT_ATOMS: atom_id res chain seq x y z
N MET A 1 11.14 -12.50 10.60
CA MET A 1 11.15 -11.02 10.69
C MET A 1 12.54 -10.54 10.34
N PHE A 2 12.65 -9.66 9.36
CA PHE A 2 13.90 -9.02 8.96
C PHE A 2 13.74 -7.51 9.08
N VAL A 3 14.81 -6.82 9.49
CA VAL A 3 14.84 -5.38 9.71
C VAL A 3 15.90 -4.76 8.82
N TYR A 4 15.52 -3.79 8.01
CA TYR A 4 16.42 -3.01 7.14
C TYR A 4 16.30 -1.53 7.45
N GLN A 5 17.42 -0.82 7.47
CA GLN A 5 17.49 0.63 7.66
C GLN A 5 18.07 1.25 6.39
N GLY A 6 17.34 2.20 5.78
CA GLY A 6 17.81 2.93 4.60
C GLY A 6 19.03 3.81 4.87
N GLU A 7 19.80 4.14 3.82
CA GLU A 7 21.09 4.85 3.93
C GLU A 7 20.97 6.36 4.22
N GLU A 8 19.80 6.98 4.04
CA GLU A 8 19.60 8.42 4.29
C GLU A 8 18.94 8.68 5.66
N ASP A 9 19.66 9.41 6.52
CA ASP A 9 19.21 9.84 7.86
C ASP A 9 17.89 10.64 7.86
N ARG A 10 17.50 11.25 6.73
CA ARG A 10 16.23 12.00 6.61
C ARG A 10 15.01 11.10 6.40
N ASN A 11 15.23 9.89 5.90
CA ASN A 11 14.18 8.92 5.61
C ASN A 11 14.50 7.59 6.31
N GLY A 12 15.09 7.64 7.51
CA GLY A 12 15.56 6.52 8.34
C GLY A 12 14.45 5.51 8.64
N SER A 13 14.00 4.85 7.59
CA SER A 13 12.80 4.04 7.56
C SER A 13 13.25 2.66 7.94
N VAL A 14 12.91 2.26 9.15
CA VAL A 14 13.06 0.88 9.56
C VAL A 14 11.96 0.10 8.84
N VAL A 15 12.38 -0.76 7.92
CA VAL A 15 11.47 -1.67 7.21
C VAL A 15 11.41 -2.96 7.99
N PHE A 16 10.23 -3.26 8.52
CA PHE A 16 9.94 -4.57 9.09
C PHE A 16 9.30 -5.43 8.01
N TYR A 17 9.99 -6.51 7.64
CA TYR A 17 9.49 -7.50 6.69
C TYR A 17 8.94 -8.73 7.42
N PHE A 18 7.69 -9.04 7.11
CA PHE A 18 6.98 -10.22 7.62
C PHE A 18 6.95 -11.32 6.56
N GLN A 19 6.79 -12.58 7.00
CA GLN A 19 6.92 -13.74 6.10
C GLN A 19 5.94 -13.71 4.92
N ASP A 20 4.79 -13.06 5.10
CA ASP A 20 3.74 -12.95 4.09
C ASP A 20 3.92 -11.74 3.17
N SER A 21 5.15 -11.21 3.03
CA SER A 21 5.44 -10.06 2.14
C SER A 21 4.63 -8.79 2.45
N PHE A 22 4.37 -8.61 3.73
CA PHE A 22 3.93 -7.35 4.33
C PHE A 22 5.14 -6.56 4.83
N TYR A 23 5.15 -5.27 4.52
CA TYR A 23 6.20 -4.35 4.91
C TYR A 23 5.62 -3.24 5.75
N LEU A 24 6.28 -2.92 6.85
CA LEU A 24 5.95 -1.78 7.69
C LEU A 24 7.13 -0.82 7.68
N PHE A 25 6.88 0.42 7.29
CA PHE A 25 7.86 1.49 7.24
C PHE A 25 7.66 2.40 8.45
N TRP A 26 8.69 2.45 9.29
CA TRP A 26 8.72 3.23 10.52
C TRP A 26 9.68 4.40 10.37
N ALA A 27 9.21 5.62 10.62
CA ALA A 27 10.05 6.82 10.66
C ALA A 27 9.81 7.54 11.99
N ASP A 28 10.89 8.01 12.61
CA ASP A 28 10.88 8.61 13.95
C ASP A 28 10.22 7.70 15.00
N ASP A 29 9.03 8.06 15.47
CA ASP A 29 8.25 7.40 16.53
C ASP A 29 6.95 6.77 16.03
N ARG A 30 6.77 6.59 14.71
CA ARG A 30 5.51 6.11 14.13
C ARG A 30 5.66 5.27 12.86
N VAL A 31 4.62 4.50 12.58
CA VAL A 31 4.39 3.87 11.26
C VAL A 31 3.84 4.94 10.33
N TRP A 32 4.44 5.10 9.15
CA TRP A 32 3.97 6.07 8.15
C TRP A 32 3.54 5.41 6.84
N GLN A 33 3.99 4.18 6.57
CA GLN A 33 3.59 3.43 5.39
C GLN A 33 3.55 1.91 5.66
N LEU A 34 2.59 1.24 5.04
CA LEU A 34 2.49 -0.20 4.89
C LEU A 34 2.54 -0.55 3.41
N ARG A 35 3.14 -1.69 3.05
CA ARG A 35 3.10 -2.23 1.69
C ARG A 35 2.77 -3.71 1.71
N MET A 36 2.02 -4.15 0.71
CA MET A 36 1.74 -5.56 0.40
C MET A 36 2.06 -5.79 -1.06
N ASP A 37 3.10 -6.59 -1.33
CA ASP A 37 3.53 -6.85 -2.71
C ASP A 37 2.83 -8.07 -3.34
N ASP A 38 3.27 -8.43 -4.54
CA ASP A 38 2.75 -9.52 -5.35
C ASP A 38 2.88 -10.92 -4.71
N ARG A 39 3.61 -11.06 -3.60
CA ARG A 39 3.72 -12.29 -2.82
C ARG A 39 2.83 -12.29 -1.58
N PHE A 40 2.24 -11.16 -1.19
CA PHE A 40 1.31 -11.09 -0.07
C PHE A 40 0.05 -11.90 -0.36
N ALA A 41 -0.07 -13.09 0.26
CA ALA A 41 -1.04 -14.11 -0.13
C ALA A 41 -1.92 -14.55 1.04
N ASP A 42 -2.37 -13.60 1.86
CA ASP A 42 -3.41 -13.87 2.85
C ASP A 42 -4.79 -13.42 2.32
N PRO A 43 -5.56 -14.33 1.68
CA PRO A 43 -6.89 -14.03 1.16
C PRO A 43 -7.92 -13.74 2.26
N GLU A 44 -7.64 -14.09 3.53
CA GLU A 44 -8.54 -13.83 4.66
C GLU A 44 -8.42 -12.40 5.19
N GLN A 45 -7.31 -11.71 4.93
CA GLN A 45 -7.05 -10.36 5.45
C GLN A 45 -7.14 -9.25 4.40
N VAL A 46 -6.76 -9.49 3.13
CA VAL A 46 -6.87 -8.48 2.06
C VAL A 46 -7.30 -9.11 0.72
N SER A 47 -8.61 -9.09 0.47
CA SER A 47 -9.30 -9.70 -0.68
C SER A 47 -8.99 -9.07 -2.06
N LEU A 48 -8.25 -7.96 -2.11
CA LEU A 48 -8.09 -7.16 -3.33
C LEU A 48 -7.10 -7.74 -4.35
N LYS A 49 -6.25 -8.67 -3.93
CA LYS A 49 -5.16 -9.16 -4.77
C LYS A 49 -5.67 -9.92 -5.99
N GLY A 50 -5.05 -9.64 -7.15
CA GLY A 50 -5.43 -10.27 -8.41
C GLY A 50 -6.78 -9.81 -8.96
N GLN A 51 -7.51 -8.95 -8.23
CA GLN A 51 -8.70 -8.31 -8.76
C GLN A 51 -8.32 -7.38 -9.91
N SER A 52 -9.23 -7.25 -10.87
CA SER A 52 -9.08 -6.31 -11.96
C SER A 52 -9.31 -4.89 -11.47
N ARG A 53 -8.69 -3.92 -12.15
CA ARG A 53 -8.95 -2.49 -11.91
C ARG A 53 -10.44 -2.16 -11.95
N GLN A 54 -11.15 -2.74 -12.92
CA GLN A 54 -12.58 -2.54 -13.09
C GLN A 54 -13.39 -2.99 -11.87
N LEU A 55 -13.06 -4.14 -11.27
CA LEU A 55 -13.76 -4.65 -10.08
C LEU A 55 -13.54 -3.72 -8.90
N ILE A 56 -12.29 -3.31 -8.67
CA ILE A 56 -11.93 -2.40 -7.58
C ILE A 56 -12.66 -1.06 -7.72
N LEU A 57 -12.67 -0.47 -8.92
CA LEU A 57 -13.42 0.78 -9.19
C LEU A 57 -14.94 0.61 -8.94
N ALA A 58 -15.49 -0.54 -9.29
CA ALA A 58 -16.91 -0.83 -9.06
C ALA A 58 -17.24 -0.97 -7.56
N GLU A 59 -16.33 -1.52 -6.76
CA GLU A 59 -16.52 -1.74 -5.33
C GLU A 59 -16.17 -0.50 -4.48
N TRP A 60 -15.09 0.21 -4.83
CA TRP A 60 -14.50 1.28 -4.01
C TRP A 60 -14.91 2.69 -4.48
N GLY A 61 -15.51 2.79 -5.66
CA GLY A 61 -15.98 4.05 -6.22
C GLY A 61 -14.88 4.86 -6.89
N GLU A 62 -15.09 6.18 -6.97
CA GLU A 62 -14.22 7.06 -7.73
C GLU A 62 -12.92 7.36 -6.96
N PRO A 63 -11.75 7.13 -7.57
CA PRO A 63 -10.48 7.39 -6.91
C PRO A 63 -10.13 8.88 -6.90
N LEU A 64 -9.21 9.24 -6.02
CA LEU A 64 -8.59 10.57 -6.01
C LEU A 64 -7.76 10.81 -7.28
N LEU A 65 -7.04 9.78 -7.74
CA LEU A 65 -6.25 9.81 -8.96
C LEU A 65 -6.22 8.44 -9.62
N GLN A 66 -6.26 8.42 -10.95
CA GLN A 66 -6.09 7.21 -11.75
C GLN A 66 -5.21 7.49 -12.96
N ASN A 67 -4.31 6.57 -13.26
CA ASN A 67 -3.55 6.52 -14.50
C ASN A 67 -3.41 5.07 -15.00
N ASP A 68 -2.55 4.85 -16.00
CA ASP A 68 -2.41 3.54 -16.66
C ASP A 68 -1.84 2.45 -15.75
N SER A 69 -1.06 2.79 -14.73
CA SER A 69 -0.37 1.84 -13.85
C SER A 69 -0.85 1.86 -12.40
N MET A 70 -1.63 2.88 -12.00
CA MET A 70 -1.92 3.14 -10.60
C MET A 70 -3.30 3.78 -10.39
N ILE A 71 -3.94 3.39 -9.29
CA ILE A 71 -5.07 4.10 -8.68
C ILE A 71 -4.67 4.57 -7.28
N LEU A 72 -5.10 5.78 -6.92
CA LEU A 72 -4.93 6.36 -5.59
C LEU A 72 -6.29 6.68 -4.98
N TYR A 73 -6.56 6.15 -3.80
CA TYR A 73 -7.73 6.48 -2.99
C TYR A 73 -7.33 7.34 -1.78
N ASP A 74 -8.25 8.23 -1.40
CA ASP A 74 -8.27 8.84 -0.07
C ASP A 74 -9.19 7.99 0.81
N LEU A 75 -8.66 7.41 1.88
CA LEU A 75 -9.44 6.56 2.76
C LEU A 75 -10.15 7.42 3.82
N PRO A 76 -11.43 7.14 4.12
CA PRO A 76 -12.17 7.88 5.14
C PRO A 76 -11.67 7.47 6.53
N ASP A 77 -10.60 8.10 6.99
CA ASP A 77 -10.10 8.02 8.36
C ASP A 77 -10.28 9.37 9.05
N ALA A 78 -10.72 9.35 10.31
CA ALA A 78 -11.09 10.54 11.06
C ALA A 78 -9.88 11.26 11.70
N ASP A 79 -8.79 10.52 11.94
CA ASP A 79 -7.68 11.00 12.76
C ASP A 79 -6.46 11.39 11.90
N PHE A 80 -6.27 10.73 10.75
CA PHE A 80 -5.14 11.01 9.86
C PHE A 80 -5.53 10.88 8.38
N PRO A 81 -4.93 11.68 7.47
CA PRO A 81 -5.19 11.52 6.05
C PRO A 81 -4.45 10.29 5.53
N ILE A 82 -5.16 9.16 5.40
CA ILE A 82 -4.60 7.90 4.90
C ILE A 82 -4.94 7.76 3.42
N ARG A 83 -3.92 7.49 2.60
CA ARG A 83 -4.08 7.16 1.20
C ARG A 83 -3.74 5.71 0.92
N CYS A 84 -4.44 5.16 -0.06
CA CYS A 84 -4.19 3.82 -0.59
C CYS A 84 -3.77 3.92 -2.05
N ALA A 85 -2.52 3.57 -2.37
CA ALA A 85 -2.06 3.45 -3.75
C ALA A 85 -2.06 1.98 -4.17
N LEU A 86 -2.72 1.72 -5.29
CA LEU A 86 -2.91 0.41 -5.89
C LEU A 86 -2.19 0.40 -7.23
N TYR A 87 -1.24 -0.52 -7.43
CA TYR A 87 -0.51 -0.67 -8.68
C TYR A 87 -0.95 -1.91 -9.43
N PHE A 88 -1.07 -1.76 -10.74
CA PHE A 88 -1.60 -2.77 -11.64
C PHE A 88 -0.52 -3.29 -12.58
N SER A 89 -0.62 -4.58 -12.90
CA SER A 89 0.17 -5.20 -13.96
C SER A 89 -0.28 -4.74 -15.35
N GLU A 90 0.50 -5.10 -16.37
CA GLU A 90 0.08 -4.94 -17.78
C GLU A 90 -1.20 -5.70 -18.12
N ALA A 91 -1.51 -6.78 -17.38
CA ALA A 91 -2.76 -7.54 -17.52
C ALA A 91 -3.93 -6.90 -16.73
N ASP A 92 -3.75 -5.69 -16.20
CA ASP A 92 -4.73 -4.90 -15.46
C ASP A 92 -5.23 -5.55 -14.16
N THR A 93 -4.35 -6.30 -13.50
CA THR A 93 -4.60 -6.94 -12.20
C THR A 93 -3.75 -6.30 -11.10
N LEU A 94 -4.29 -6.19 -9.89
CA LEU A 94 -3.59 -5.62 -8.75
C LEU A 94 -2.35 -6.46 -8.37
N ILE A 95 -1.18 -5.82 -8.31
CA ILE A 95 0.11 -6.44 -7.98
C ILE A 95 0.85 -5.82 -6.79
N ASP A 96 0.55 -4.58 -6.41
CA ASP A 96 1.18 -3.93 -5.27
C ASP A 96 0.18 -2.96 -4.62
N LEU A 97 0.24 -2.87 -3.30
CA LEU A 97 -0.64 -2.01 -2.51
C LEU A 97 0.19 -1.29 -1.45
N TYR A 98 -0.04 0.01 -1.34
CA TYR A 98 0.57 0.88 -0.34
C TYR A 98 -0.53 1.60 0.44
N LEU A 99 -0.42 1.56 1.77
CA LEU A 99 -1.22 2.40 2.67
C LEU A 99 -0.28 3.36 3.38
N PHE A 100 -0.51 4.65 3.28
CA PHE A 100 0.40 5.64 3.87
C PHE A 100 -0.34 6.89 4.31
N ARG A 101 0.27 7.59 5.25
CA ARG A 101 -0.19 8.92 5.66
C ARG A 101 0.26 9.96 4.65
N SER A 102 -0.66 10.78 4.14
CA SER A 102 -0.35 11.78 3.11
C SER A 102 0.12 13.13 3.64
N ASP A 103 0.21 13.28 4.96
CA ASP A 103 0.71 14.47 5.64
C ASP A 103 2.19 14.36 6.04
N TYR A 104 2.89 13.38 5.47
CA TYR A 104 4.34 13.15 5.60
C TYR A 104 5.05 13.36 4.26
#